data_AF-A0A357WUD7-F1
#
_entry.id   AF-A0A357WUD7-F1
#
_cell.length_a   1.000
_cell.length_b   1.000
_cell.length_c   1.000
_cell.angle_alpha   90.00
_cell.angle_beta   90.00
_cell.angle_gamma   90.00
#
_symmetry.space_group_name_H-M   'P 1'
#
loop_
_entity.id
_entity.type
_entity.pdbx_description
1 polymer ?
#
loop_
_entity_poly.entity_id
_entity_poly.type
_entity_poly.pdbx_seq_one_letter_code
_entity_poly.pdbx_strand_id
1 'polypeptide(L)'
;MTVMLVNDIEEVPAKAHHCIFQPVLKISSENNEFVFTESDPDYDPETMDDEERSLELLYRDKKIYGTGLGISVNWNINNEGFGSLWSDFFPEAEVPSIGFDLPENDKVSAEKLSMKHLSDLVLPSKLL
;
A
#
# COMPACT_ATOMS: atom_id res chain seq x y z
N MET A 1 -0.90 -20.26 12.86
CA MET A 1 0.22 -20.26 11.90
C MET A 1 0.54 -18.82 11.57
N THR A 2 1.80 -18.42 11.55
CA THR A 2 2.22 -17.06 11.21
C THR A 2 3.17 -17.14 10.03
N VAL A 3 2.93 -16.31 9.01
CA VAL A 3 3.78 -16.20 7.82
C VAL A 3 4.40 -14.81 7.82
N MET A 4 5.72 -14.73 7.63
CA MET A 4 6.46 -13.47 7.59
C MET A 4 7.37 -13.45 6.36
N LEU A 5 7.44 -12.31 5.69
CA LEU A 5 8.34 -12.05 4.56
C LEU A 5 9.45 -11.13 5.02
N VAL A 6 10.70 -11.50 4.78
CA VAL A 6 11.89 -10.75 5.20
C VAL A 6 12.84 -10.61 4.02
N ASN A 7 13.35 -9.39 3.80
CA ASN A 7 14.44 -9.15 2.86
C ASN A 7 15.76 -9.60 3.52
N ASP A 8 16.25 -10.78 3.17
CA ASP A 8 17.46 -11.39 3.74
C ASP A 8 18.75 -11.03 2.97
N ILE A 9 18.62 -10.33 1.84
CA ILE A 9 19.77 -9.93 1.01
C ILE A 9 20.43 -8.69 1.62
N GLU A 10 21.65 -8.86 2.11
CA GLU A 10 22.47 -7.76 2.63
C GLU A 10 23.37 -7.17 1.52
N GLU A 11 22.98 -6.02 0.96
CA GLU A 11 23.80 -5.26 0.02
C GLU A 11 23.75 -3.75 0.32
N VAL A 12 24.87 -3.06 0.09
CA VAL A 12 25.01 -1.61 0.33
C VAL A 12 25.53 -0.92 -0.93
N PRO A 13 24.78 0.01 -1.55
CA PRO A 13 23.39 0.35 -1.23
C PRO A 13 22.41 -0.77 -1.64
N ALA A 14 21.28 -0.87 -0.94
CA ALA A 14 20.19 -1.78 -1.32
C ALA A 14 19.65 -1.42 -2.71
N LYS A 15 19.48 -2.41 -3.58
CA LYS A 15 18.89 -2.21 -4.90
C LYS A 15 17.39 -2.48 -4.80
N ALA A 16 16.59 -1.55 -5.31
CA ALA A 16 15.13 -1.64 -5.24
C ALA A 16 14.56 -2.97 -5.81
N HIS A 17 15.14 -3.52 -6.87
CA HIS A 17 14.70 -4.79 -7.47
C HIS A 17 15.03 -6.04 -6.64
N HIS A 18 15.81 -5.90 -5.56
CA HIS A 18 16.07 -6.95 -4.59
C HIS A 18 15.24 -6.80 -3.31
N CYS A 19 14.41 -5.76 -3.20
CA CYS A 19 13.59 -5.51 -2.03
C CYS A 19 12.13 -5.90 -2.31
N ILE A 20 11.55 -6.68 -1.42
CA ILE A 20 10.10 -6.85 -1.33
C ILE A 20 9.53 -5.53 -0.80
N PHE A 21 8.67 -4.88 -1.59
CA PHE A 21 7.96 -3.67 -1.22
C PHE A 21 6.46 -3.90 -1.41
N GLN A 22 5.67 -3.70 -0.34
CA GLN A 22 4.21 -3.86 -0.32
C GLN A 22 3.69 -5.15 -1.01
N PRO A 23 4.13 -6.34 -0.56
CA PRO A 23 3.71 -7.60 -1.18
C PRO A 23 2.24 -7.89 -0.91
N VAL A 24 1.52 -8.36 -1.92
CA VAL A 24 0.15 -8.87 -1.75
C VAL A 24 0.20 -10.32 -1.30
N LEU A 25 -0.27 -10.59 -0.09
CA LEU A 25 -0.49 -11.94 0.44
C LEU A 25 -1.91 -12.37 0.09
N LYS A 26 -2.06 -13.54 -0.56
CA LYS A 26 -3.38 -14.13 -0.91
C LYS A 26 -3.51 -15.52 -0.30
N ILE A 27 -4.65 -15.80 0.31
CA ILE A 27 -5.04 -17.11 0.82
C ILE A 27 -6.30 -17.56 0.07
N SER A 28 -6.30 -18.78 -0.48
CA SER A 28 -7.40 -19.35 -1.25
C SER A 28 -7.77 -20.76 -0.77
N SER A 29 -9.07 -21.03 -0.68
CA SER A 29 -9.62 -22.35 -0.35
C SER A 29 -9.76 -23.26 -1.58
N GLU A 30 -9.42 -22.82 -2.80
CA GLU A 30 -9.64 -23.61 -4.03
C GLU A 30 -8.87 -24.95 -4.04
N ASN A 31 -7.66 -24.97 -3.49
CA ASN A 31 -6.77 -26.14 -3.50
C ASN A 31 -6.54 -26.73 -2.10
N ASN A 32 -7.36 -26.36 -1.11
CA ASN A 32 -7.20 -26.79 0.27
C ASN A 32 -8.59 -27.05 0.87
N GLU A 33 -8.75 -28.12 1.66
CA GLU A 33 -10.05 -28.50 2.25
C GLU A 33 -10.49 -27.62 3.43
N PHE A 34 -9.93 -26.42 3.59
CA PHE A 34 -10.35 -25.48 4.63
C PHE A 34 -11.45 -24.55 4.14
N VAL A 35 -12.27 -24.08 5.09
CA VAL A 35 -13.26 -23.02 4.87
C VAL A 35 -12.93 -21.81 5.74
N PHE A 36 -13.27 -20.62 5.26
CA PHE A 36 -13.16 -19.40 6.04
C PHE A 36 -14.38 -19.27 6.96
N THR A 37 -14.10 -19.05 8.24
CA THR A 37 -15.09 -18.68 9.26
C THR A 37 -14.97 -17.20 9.55
N GLU A 38 -16.11 -16.56 9.76
CA GLU A 38 -16.19 -15.17 10.20
C GLU A 38 -15.45 -14.97 11.53
N SER A 39 -14.67 -13.90 11.61
CA SER A 39 -14.15 -13.42 12.88
C SER A 39 -15.28 -12.72 13.61
N ASP A 40 -15.91 -13.43 14.54
CA ASP A 40 -16.88 -12.87 15.47
C ASP A 40 -16.13 -12.32 16.68
N PRO A 41 -16.04 -11.00 16.87
CA PRO A 41 -15.61 -10.44 18.13
C PRO A 41 -16.66 -10.86 19.17
N ASP A 42 -16.23 -11.49 20.26
CA ASP A 42 -17.13 -11.95 21.33
C ASP A 42 -17.92 -10.75 21.90
N TYR A 43 -19.13 -10.52 21.38
CA TYR A 43 -20.00 -9.40 21.73
C TYR A 43 -20.98 -9.87 22.79
N ASP A 44 -20.76 -9.48 24.05
CA ASP A 44 -21.75 -9.69 25.12
C ASP A 44 -22.76 -8.53 25.09
N PRO A 45 -24.02 -8.76 24.62
CA PRO A 45 -25.02 -7.70 24.49
C PRO A 45 -25.41 -7.06 25.82
N GLU A 46 -25.14 -7.71 26.95
CA GLU A 46 -25.38 -7.14 28.29
C GLU A 46 -24.33 -6.10 28.70
N THR A 47 -23.19 -6.07 28.01
CA THR A 47 -22.08 -5.13 28.29
C THR A 47 -22.00 -3.97 27.29
N MET A 48 -22.73 -4.07 26.18
CA MET A 48 -22.68 -3.10 25.09
C MET A 48 -23.45 -1.83 25.42
N ASP A 49 -22.87 -0.68 25.10
CA ASP A 49 -23.57 0.59 25.16
C ASP A 49 -24.55 0.78 23.98
N ASP A 50 -25.34 1.86 24.02
CA ASP A 50 -26.34 2.13 22.97
C ASP A 50 -25.71 2.39 21.58
N GLU A 51 -24.47 2.86 21.50
CA GLU A 51 -23.75 3.10 20.25
C GLU A 51 -23.27 1.77 19.66
N GLU A 52 -22.65 0.92 20.47
CA GLU A 52 -22.18 -0.42 20.09
C GLU A 52 -23.33 -1.28 19.58
N ARG A 53 -24.48 -1.25 20.27
CA ARG A 53 -25.70 -1.97 19.83
C ARG A 53 -26.25 -1.43 18.51
N SER A 54 -26.15 -0.12 18.30
CA SER A 54 -26.56 0.51 17.04
C SER A 54 -25.65 0.10 15.88
N LEU A 55 -24.33 -0.01 16.13
CA LEU A 55 -23.35 -0.46 15.14
C LEU A 55 -23.55 -1.93 14.79
N GLU A 56 -23.74 -2.80 15.77
CA GLU A 56 -24.05 -4.22 15.55
C GLU A 56 -25.31 -4.37 14.69
N LEU A 57 -26.38 -3.65 15.01
CA LEU A 57 -27.62 -3.66 14.22
C LEU A 57 -27.43 -3.16 12.79
N LEU A 58 -26.54 -2.18 12.58
CA LEU A 58 -26.23 -1.63 11.26
C LEU A 58 -25.38 -2.60 10.42
N TYR A 59 -24.48 -3.35 11.07
CA TYR A 59 -23.53 -4.25 10.42
C TYR A 59 -23.83 -5.74 10.61
N ARG A 60 -25.04 -6.10 11.06
CA ARG A 60 -25.45 -7.49 11.35
C ARG A 60 -25.22 -8.50 10.21
N ASP A 61 -25.25 -8.04 8.97
CA ASP A 61 -25.08 -8.86 7.76
C ASP A 61 -23.66 -8.76 7.19
N LYS A 62 -22.80 -7.93 7.79
CA LYS A 62 -21.45 -7.65 7.31
C LYS A 62 -20.46 -8.63 7.94
N LYS A 63 -20.08 -9.64 7.17
CA LYS A 63 -19.07 -10.60 7.58
C LYS A 63 -17.67 -10.02 7.58
N ILE A 64 -16.91 -10.26 8.65
CA ILE A 64 -15.51 -9.87 8.78
C ILE A 64 -14.64 -11.13 8.74
N TYR A 65 -13.63 -11.16 7.87
CA TYR A 65 -12.72 -12.31 7.74
C TYR A 65 -11.26 -11.95 8.03
N GLY A 66 -10.97 -10.68 8.28
CA GLY A 66 -9.62 -10.21 8.54
C GLY A 66 -9.59 -8.76 8.99
N THR A 67 -8.55 -8.44 9.74
CA THR A 67 -8.24 -7.10 10.25
C THR A 67 -6.74 -6.89 10.09
N GLY A 68 -6.34 -5.65 9.79
CA GLY A 68 -4.93 -5.30 9.61
C GLY A 68 -4.61 -3.93 10.21
N LEU A 69 -3.43 -3.83 10.80
CA LEU A 69 -2.88 -2.59 11.36
C LEU A 69 -2.01 -1.92 10.28
N GLY A 70 -2.56 -0.92 9.59
CA GLY A 70 -1.85 -0.17 8.55
C GLY A 70 -1.81 -0.82 7.15
N ILE A 71 -2.39 -2.01 7.01
CA ILE A 71 -2.65 -2.69 5.73
C ILE A 71 -4.09 -3.19 5.79
N SER A 72 -4.86 -3.01 4.72
CA SER A 72 -6.24 -3.48 4.67
C SER A 72 -6.30 -4.95 4.28
N VAL A 73 -7.42 -5.60 4.56
CA VAL A 73 -7.71 -6.96 4.09
C VAL A 73 -8.99 -6.90 3.27
N ASN A 74 -8.98 -7.57 2.13
CA ASN A 74 -10.12 -7.68 1.24
C ASN A 74 -10.41 -9.17 0.98
N TRP A 75 -11.67 -9.50 0.69
CA TRP A 75 -12.11 -10.89 0.58
C TRP A 75 -13.26 -11.05 -0.42
N ASN A 76 -13.29 -12.23 -1.03
CA ASN A 76 -14.39 -12.74 -1.82
C ASN A 76 -14.65 -14.17 -1.36
N ILE A 77 -15.58 -14.32 -0.41
CA ILE A 77 -15.90 -15.59 0.26
C ILE A 77 -17.41 -15.79 0.15
N ASN A 78 -17.82 -16.98 -0.29
CA ASN A 78 -19.22 -17.34 -0.44
C ASN A 78 -19.86 -17.71 0.92
N ASN A 79 -21.17 -17.98 0.92
CA ASN A 79 -21.89 -18.34 2.15
C ASN A 79 -21.46 -19.67 2.78
N GLU A 80 -20.80 -20.54 2.01
CA GLU A 80 -20.26 -21.83 2.46
C GLU A 80 -18.83 -21.71 3.01
N GLY A 81 -18.24 -20.51 3.00
CA GLY A 81 -16.88 -20.24 3.47
C GLY A 81 -15.78 -20.52 2.43
N PHE A 82 -16.13 -20.82 1.19
CA PHE A 82 -15.16 -20.98 0.10
C PHE A 82 -14.88 -19.66 -0.59
N GLY A 83 -13.60 -19.39 -0.88
CA GLY A 83 -13.20 -18.20 -1.59
C GLY A 83 -11.74 -17.85 -1.41
N SER A 84 -11.46 -16.55 -1.36
CA SER A 84 -10.12 -16.01 -1.15
C SER A 84 -10.14 -14.72 -0.36
N LEU A 85 -9.07 -14.47 0.38
CA LEU A 85 -8.78 -13.17 0.97
C LEU A 85 -7.35 -12.74 0.65
N TRP A 86 -7.11 -11.44 0.60
CA TRP A 86 -5.81 -10.87 0.29
C TRP A 86 -5.55 -9.56 1.04
N SER A 87 -4.26 -9.24 1.22
CA SER A 87 -3.85 -7.93 1.72
C SER A 87 -4.03 -6.87 0.64
N ASP A 88 -4.50 -5.69 1.03
CA ASP A 88 -4.82 -4.58 0.13
C ASP A 88 -4.18 -3.28 0.66
N PHE A 89 -3.65 -2.47 -0.25
CA PHE A 89 -2.87 -1.27 0.07
C PHE A 89 -3.54 -0.03 -0.56
N PHE A 90 -3.80 0.99 0.24
CA PHE A 90 -4.41 2.24 -0.23
C PHE A 90 -3.58 3.44 0.25
N PRO A 91 -3.22 4.43 -0.61
CA PRO A 91 -3.50 4.58 -2.04
C PRO A 91 -2.46 3.89 -2.95
N GLU A 92 -2.93 3.34 -4.07
CA GLU A 92 -2.16 2.57 -5.07
C GLU A 92 -1.40 3.46 -6.10
N ALA A 93 -1.38 4.78 -5.89
CA ALA A 93 -0.81 5.74 -6.84
C ALA A 93 0.63 6.09 -6.47
N GLU A 94 1.59 5.52 -7.21
CA GLU A 94 2.95 6.08 -7.25
C GLU A 94 2.87 7.49 -7.87
N VAL A 95 3.23 8.50 -7.08
CA VAL A 95 3.44 9.84 -7.64
C VAL A 95 4.66 9.74 -8.55
N PRO A 96 4.54 9.99 -9.86
CA PRO A 96 5.69 9.96 -10.74
C PRO A 96 6.75 10.93 -10.20
N SER A 97 8.00 10.49 -10.18
CA SER A 97 9.12 11.37 -9.87
C SER A 97 9.06 12.56 -10.83
N ILE A 98 9.08 13.79 -10.29
CA ILE A 98 9.23 14.98 -11.13
C ILE A 98 10.56 14.84 -11.87
N GLY A 99 10.48 14.52 -13.15
CA GLY A 99 11.61 14.72 -14.05
C GLY A 99 11.85 16.22 -14.17
N PHE A 100 13.11 16.66 -14.01
CA PHE A 100 13.49 18.04 -14.29
C PHE A 100 13.59 18.32 -15.80
N ASP A 101 13.24 17.33 -16.63
CA ASP A 101 13.25 17.45 -18.07
C ASP A 101 12.16 18.42 -18.51
N LEU A 102 12.62 19.51 -19.10
CA LEU A 102 11.75 20.52 -19.68
C LEU A 102 11.24 20.01 -21.04
N PRO A 103 9.97 20.24 -21.39
CA PRO A 103 9.47 19.92 -22.73
C PRO A 103 10.29 20.69 -23.78
N GLU A 104 10.47 20.11 -24.97
CA GLU A 104 11.17 20.77 -26.07
C GLU A 104 10.53 22.13 -26.37
N ASN A 105 11.34 23.19 -26.30
CA ASN A 105 10.90 24.56 -26.47
C ASN A 105 11.94 25.35 -27.25
N ASP A 106 11.55 25.82 -28.43
CA ASP A 106 12.41 26.62 -29.32
C ASP A 106 12.74 28.00 -28.76
N LYS A 107 12.02 28.47 -27.73
CA LYS A 107 12.18 29.83 -27.18
C LYS A 107 13.18 29.90 -26.03
N VAL A 108 13.36 28.83 -25.27
CA VAL A 108 14.21 28.82 -24.07
C VAL A 108 14.90 27.47 -23.92
N SER A 109 16.24 27.47 -23.93
CA SER A 109 17.03 26.27 -23.70
C SER A 109 17.01 25.86 -22.23
N ALA A 110 16.97 24.55 -21.98
CA ALA A 110 16.93 23.96 -20.64
C ALA A 110 18.11 24.41 -19.75
N GLU A 111 19.28 24.66 -20.35
CA GLU A 111 20.48 25.13 -19.65
C GLU A 111 20.27 26.48 -18.95
N LYS A 112 19.49 27.40 -19.55
CA LYS A 112 19.22 28.73 -18.98
C LYS A 112 18.31 28.68 -17.76
N LEU A 113 17.48 27.65 -17.68
CA LEU A 113 16.57 27.43 -16.55
C LEU A 113 17.20 26.53 -15.48
N SER A 114 18.44 26.07 -15.68
CA SER A 114 19.12 25.25 -14.69
C SER A 114 19.38 26.02 -13.40
N MET A 115 19.11 25.38 -12.26
CA MET A 115 19.40 25.92 -10.93
C MET A 115 20.89 26.31 -10.77
N LYS A 116 21.79 25.62 -11.47
CA LYS A 116 23.22 25.98 -11.54
C LYS A 116 23.45 27.32 -12.23
N HIS A 117 22.73 27.62 -13.31
CA HIS A 117 22.87 28.90 -14.02
C HIS A 117 22.23 30.06 -13.26
N LEU A 118 21.11 29.82 -12.57
CA LEU A 118 20.38 30.84 -11.80
C LEU A 118 20.92 31.09 -10.39
N SER A 119 21.82 30.25 -9.89
CA SER A 119 22.39 30.39 -8.53
C SER A 119 23.57 31.34 -8.46
N ASP A 120 23.92 32.05 -9.55
CA ASP A 120 25.09 32.95 -9.66
C ASP A 120 26.45 32.30 -9.26
N LEU A 121 26.49 30.97 -9.15
CA LEU A 121 27.70 30.19 -8.85
C LEU A 121 28.59 29.96 -10.08
N VAL A 122 28.20 30.48 -11.25
CA VAL A 122 28.98 30.38 -12.48
C VAL A 122 30.00 31.52 -12.48
N LEU A 123 31.26 31.20 -12.19
CA LEU A 123 32.37 32.14 -12.30
C LEU A 123 32.37 32.80 -13.69
N PRO A 124 32.39 34.14 -13.81
CA PRO A 124 32.50 34.77 -15.11
C PRO A 124 33.80 34.32 -15.76
N SER A 125 33.70 33.79 -16.98
CA SER A 125 34.87 33.50 -17.81
C SER A 125 35.70 34.77 -17.88
N LYS A 126 36.94 34.70 -17.36
CA LYS A 126 37.89 35.81 -17.41
C LYS A 126 37.94 36.36 -18.83
N LEU A 127 37.56 37.63 -18.97
CA LEU A 127 37.85 38.41 -20.17
C LEU A 127 39.38 38.49 -20.30
N LEU A 128 39.89 38.02 -21.44
CA LEU A 128 41.21 38.39 -21.95
C LEU A 128 41.23 39.88 -22.30
#